data_AF-A0A1G0PAJ6-F1
#
_entry.id   AF-A0A1G0PAJ6-F1
#
_cell.length_a   1.000
_cell.length_b   1.000
_cell.length_c   1.000
_cell.angle_alpha   90.00
_cell.angle_beta   90.00
_cell.angle_gamma   90.00
#
_symmetry.space_group_name_H-M   'P 1'
#
loop_
_entity.id
_entity.type
_entity.pdbx_description
1 polymer ?
#
loop_
_entity_poly.entity_id
_entity_poly.type
_entity_poly.pdbx_seq_one_letter_code
_entity_poly.pdbx_strand_id
1 'polypeptide(L)' 'MASGNAANITTNIFQSVRTMTATIAAEMGEVSQGSDHYYSLFFIGIVLFTITFFLNLFAEIIINKMRKKNRF' A
#
# COMPACT_ATOMS: atom_id res chain seq x y z
N MET A 1 -3.11 -1.92 23.03
CA MET A 1 -2.48 -2.59 21.86
C MET A 1 -1.17 -1.88 21.57
N ALA A 2 -0.03 -2.57 21.56
CA ALA A 2 1.31 -1.98 21.32
C ALA A 2 1.78 -2.06 19.85
N SER A 3 0.92 -2.53 18.93
CA SER A 3 1.30 -3.03 17.60
C SER A 3 0.90 -2.13 16.42
N GLY A 4 0.71 -0.83 16.60
CA GLY A 4 0.57 0.05 15.44
C GLY A 4 -0.81 0.10 14.75
N ASN A 5 -1.77 -0.78 15.06
CA ASN A 5 -3.04 -0.88 14.31
C ASN A 5 -4.14 0.17 14.69
N ALA A 6 -3.73 1.36 15.10
CA ALA A 6 -4.66 2.43 15.46
C ALA A 6 -5.26 3.09 14.21
N ALA A 7 -6.58 3.22 14.16
CA ALA A 7 -7.30 3.98 13.12
C ALA A 7 -7.17 5.49 13.37
N ASN A 8 -5.93 5.98 13.47
CA ASN A 8 -5.61 7.38 13.69
C ASN A 8 -5.02 7.98 12.43
N ILE A 9 -5.61 9.09 11.98
CA ILE A 9 -5.03 9.94 10.94
C ILE A 9 -4.14 10.95 11.66
N THR A 10 -2.83 10.84 11.47
CA THR A 10 -1.86 11.71 12.13
C THR A 10 -0.71 12.03 11.19
N THR A 11 -0.20 13.25 11.27
CA THR A 11 1.00 13.71 10.56
C THR A 11 2.27 13.44 11.37
N ASN A 12 2.13 12.97 12.61
CA ASN A 12 3.24 12.68 13.51
C ASN A 12 3.80 11.28 13.23
N ILE A 13 5.05 11.22 12.77
CA ILE A 13 5.76 9.98 12.41
C ILE A 13 6.00 9.01 13.59
N PHE A 14 5.89 9.47 14.83
CA PHE A 14 6.06 8.64 16.03
C PHE A 14 4.74 8.06 16.54
N GLN A 15 3.62 8.43 15.94
CA GLN A 15 2.31 7.93 16.32
C GLN A 15 1.97 6.66 15.54
N SER A 16 1.24 5.77 16.20
CA SER A 16 0.75 4.52 15.63
C SER A 16 -0.25 4.79 14.50
N VAL A 17 -0.05 4.15 13.35
CA VAL A 17 -0.96 4.25 12.18
C VAL A 17 -1.27 2.87 11.61
N ARG A 18 -2.53 2.67 11.20
CA ARG A 18 -2.95 1.47 10.48
C ARG A 18 -2.46 1.53 9.03
N THR A 19 -1.81 0.46 8.57
CA THR A 19 -1.38 0.36 7.18
C THR A 19 -2.58 0.13 6.25
N MET A 20 -2.50 0.63 5.01
CA MET A 20 -3.55 0.38 4.00
C MET A 20 -3.79 -1.11 3.79
N THR A 21 -2.73 -1.93 3.81
CA THR A 21 -2.83 -3.40 3.74
C THR A 21 -3.63 -4.00 4.89
N ALA A 22 -3.40 -3.55 6.12
CA ALA A 22 -4.10 -4.03 7.30
C ALA A 22 -5.58 -3.61 7.29
N THR A 23 -5.89 -2.40 6.84
CA THR A 23 -7.28 -1.96 6.63
C THR A 23 -8.01 -2.84 5.63
N ILE A 24 -7.41 -3.07 4.45
CA ILE A 24 -8.01 -3.92 3.41
C ILE A 24 -8.21 -5.35 3.94
N ALA A 25 -7.19 -5.95 4.55
CA ALA A 25 -7.29 -7.31 5.05
C ALA A 25 -8.31 -7.48 6.18
N ALA A 26 -8.45 -6.48 7.05
CA ALA A 26 -9.36 -6.54 8.19
C ALA A 26 -10.82 -6.27 7.80
N GLU A 27 -11.05 -5.38 6.83
CA GLU A 27 -12.41 -4.88 6.56
C GLU A 27 -13.02 -5.44 5.28
N MET A 28 -12.22 -5.83 4.27
CA MET A 28 -12.76 -6.27 2.98
C MET A 28 -13.62 -7.54 3.08
N GLY A 29 -13.38 -8.38 4.10
CA GLY A 29 -14.19 -9.58 4.35
C GLY A 29 -15.51 -9.32 5.07
N GLU A 30 -15.64 -8.21 5.78
CA GLU A 30 -16.79 -7.89 6.65
C GLU A 30 -17.79 -6.94 5.98
N VAL A 31 -17.43 -6.37 4.83
CA VAL A 31 -18.21 -5.29 4.19
C VAL A 31 -19.16 -5.84 3.14
N SER A 32 -20.36 -5.27 3.09
CA SER A 32 -21.37 -5.66 2.10
C SER A 32 -20.93 -5.27 0.69
N GLN A 33 -20.99 -6.23 -0.23
CA GLN A 33 -20.66 -6.00 -1.63
C GLN A 33 -21.61 -4.95 -2.23
N GLY A 34 -21.05 -4.00 -2.97
CA GLY A 34 -21.80 -2.89 -3.57
C GLY A 34 -22.10 -1.72 -2.63
N SER A 35 -21.59 -1.74 -1.39
CA SER A 35 -21.65 -0.58 -0.49
C SER A 35 -20.59 0.48 -0.84
N ASP A 36 -20.83 1.73 -0.45
CA ASP A 36 -19.85 2.82 -0.60
C ASP A 36 -18.52 2.53 0.11
N HIS A 37 -18.58 1.81 1.24
CA HIS A 37 -17.39 1.40 1.98
C HIS A 37 -16.59 0.32 1.25
N TYR A 38 -17.27 -0.63 0.59
CA TYR A 38 -16.61 -1.61 -0.28
C TYR A 38 -15.85 -0.92 -1.42
N TYR A 39 -16.46 0.06 -2.10
CA TYR A 39 -15.79 0.83 -3.15
C TYR A 39 -14.61 1.64 -2.63
N SER A 40 -14.72 2.19 -1.41
CA SER A 40 -13.63 2.91 -0.74
C SER A 40 -12.44 1.99 -0.45
N LEU A 41 -12.69 0.78 0.08
CA LEU A 41 -11.65 -0.23 0.32
C LEU A 41 -10.99 -0.72 -0.97
N PHE A 42 -11.78 -0.86 -2.04
CA PHE A 42 -11.25 -1.21 -3.35
C PHE A 42 -10.35 -0.11 -3.92
N PHE A 43 -10.78 1.14 -3.79
CA PHE A 43 -10.02 2.30 -4.24
C PHE A 43 -8.65 2.41 -3.54
N ILE A 44 -8.59 2.27 -2.21
CA ILE A 44 -7.30 2.27 -1.50
C ILE A 44 -6.41 1.08 -1.91
N GLY A 45 -7.01 -0.05 -2.32
CA GLY A 45 -6.28 -1.18 -2.89
C GLY A 45 -5.63 -0.84 -4.23
N ILE A 46 -6.33 -0.13 -5.11
CA ILE A 46 -5.77 0.39 -6.37
C ILE A 46 -4.61 1.34 -6.08
N VAL A 47 -4.78 2.29 -5.15
CA VAL A 47 -3.73 3.24 -4.77
C VAL A 47 -2.48 2.51 -4.28
N LEU A 48 -2.65 1.52 -3.39
CA LEU A 48 -1.55 0.71 -2.90
C LEU A 48 -0.86 -0.05 -4.04
N PHE A 49 -1.62 -0.67 -4.94
CA PHE A 49 -1.08 -1.36 -6.11
C PHE A 49 -0.30 -0.41 -7.02
N THR A 50 -0.81 0.80 -7.25
CA THR A 50 -0.11 1.82 -8.06
C THR A 50 1.24 2.18 -7.44
N ILE A 51 1.29 2.38 -6.12
CA ILE A 51 2.54 2.68 -5.41
C ILE A 51 3.54 1.53 -5.55
N THR A 52 3.13 0.30 -5.28
CA THR A 52 4.02 -0.87 -5.38
C THR A 52 4.46 -1.12 -6.82
N PHE A 53 3.56 -0.95 -7.78
CA PHE A 53 3.87 -1.08 -9.21
C PHE A 53 4.94 -0.08 -9.63
N PHE A 54 4.79 1.21 -9.30
CA PHE A 54 5.79 2.22 -9.66
C PHE A 54 7.14 1.96 -8.98
N LEU A 55 7.15 1.59 -7.70
CA LEU A 55 8.40 1.24 -7.02
C LEU A 55 9.11 0.08 -7.70
N ASN A 56 8.39 -0.98 -8.06
CA ASN A 56 8.95 -2.12 -8.77
C ASN A 56 9.41 -1.74 -10.17
N LEU A 57 8.63 -0.93 -10.90
CA LEU A 57 8.98 -0.46 -12.24
C LEU A 57 10.27 0.37 -12.22
N PHE A 58 10.40 1.32 -11.28
CA PHE A 58 11.62 2.12 -11.14
C PHE A 58 12.82 1.28 -10.74
N ALA A 59 12.64 0.33 -9.82
CA ALA A 59 13.71 -0.60 -9.44
C ALA A 59 14.20 -1.39 -10.67
N GLU A 60 13.29 -1.93 -11.47
CA GLU A 60 13.62 -2.69 -12.68
C GLU A 60 14.34 -1.83 -13.73
N ILE A 61 13.92 -0.59 -13.94
CA ILE A 61 14.59 0.34 -14.86
C ILE A 61 16.03 0.63 -14.41
N ILE A 62 16.24 0.89 -13.12
CA ILE A 62 17.57 1.17 -12.55
C ILE A 62 18.47 -0.06 -12.67
N ILE A 63 17.97 -1.24 -12.28
CA ILE A 63 18.71 -2.50 -12.33
C ILE A 63 19.08 -2.85 -13.77
N ASN A 64 18.16 -2.72 -14.72
CA ASN A 64 18.44 -2.99 -16.13
C ASN A 64 19.50 -2.02 -16.70
N LYS A 65 19.47 -0.75 -16.31
CA LYS A 65 20.50 0.23 -16.70
C LYS A 65 21.87 -0.14 -16.11
N MET A 66 21.92 -0.57 -14.85
CA MET A 66 23.17 -1.03 -14.20
C MET A 66 23.70 -2.31 -14.84
N ARG A 67 22.84 -3.30 -15.10
CA ARG A 67 23.22 -4.56 -15.75
C ARG A 67 23.77 -4.35 -17.17
N LYS A 68 23.21 -3.40 -17.92
CA LYS A 68 23.72 -3.04 -19.25
C LYS A 68 25.10 -2.36 -19.19
N LYS A 69 25.40 -1.64 -18.10
CA LYS A 69 26.70 -0.99 -17.86
C LYS A 69 27.81 -1.98 -17.46
N ASN A 70 27.46 -3.07 -16.76
CA ASN A 70 28.42 -4.08 -16.29
C ASN A 70 28.68 -5.23 -17.28
N ARG A 71 28.30 -5.09 -18.57
CA ARG A 71 28.61 -6.07 -19.64
C ARG A 71 29.82 -5.63 -20.50
N PHE A 72 30.80 -4.97 -19.90
CA PHE A 72 32.13 -4.78 -20.46
C PHE A 72 33.13 -5.58 -19.66
#